data_AF-A0A661P5L4-F1
#
_entry.id   AF-A0A661P5L4-F1
#
_cell.length_a   1.000
_cell.length_b   1.000
_cell.length_c   1.000
_cell.angle_alpha   90.00
_cell.angle_beta   90.00
_cell.angle_gamma   90.00
#
_symmetry.space_group_name_H-M   'P 1'
#
loop_
_entity.id
_entity.type
_entity.pdbx_description
1 polymer ?
#
loop_
_entity_poly.entity_id
_entity_poly.type
_entity_poly.pdbx_seq_one_letter_code
_entity_poly.pdbx_strand_id
1 'polypeptide(L)'
;MKLDDLAKHLSDLKRIGLNPELAKKLGVVDEDVTRGRLLAQSGGERGHLQVLFLGCYVVDDTDFWGDGEIYWWSVPAILDQEGMVTKNALHALPNGAPPHKCGDNEWMTNLSLQDPPVWAVIPPGEDVDACVIRLGIYDDDREPADLPAAMTTGLETLTQVANEPLAGSGHIINPVRDAIFESLQAEQDDILVEQDITMRKGQVRGFGAGMIGSVVNAMVRAYYFTRDTKHTRQFGPITLHKGETQRVKFDVPLEQGGRLAIFARGHDVNCPRFGVLHVDEPFINRVLTRLKQDELENGFEVMGTGPAKFVAYYTPSYSD
;
A
#
# COMPACT_ATOMS: atom_id res chain seq x y z
N MET A 1 11.67 -6.25 -3.06
CA MET A 1 12.15 -4.87 -3.04
C MET A 1 13.24 -4.74 -1.99
N LYS A 2 14.50 -4.70 -2.42
CA LYS A 2 15.66 -4.43 -1.58
C LYS A 2 15.81 -2.91 -1.40
N LEU A 3 16.72 -2.46 -0.53
CA LEU A 3 16.98 -1.04 -0.29
C LEU A 3 17.31 -0.25 -1.58
N ASP A 4 17.98 -0.89 -2.54
CA ASP A 4 18.25 -0.30 -3.87
C ASP A 4 16.97 -0.01 -4.66
N ASP A 5 16.06 -0.97 -4.70
CA ASP A 5 14.77 -0.80 -5.37
C ASP A 5 13.97 0.34 -4.70
N LEU A 6 14.05 0.46 -3.38
CA LEU A 6 13.43 1.55 -2.63
C LEU A 6 14.03 2.90 -2.96
N ALA A 7 15.37 3.00 -3.01
CA ALA A 7 16.06 4.22 -3.42
C ALA A 7 15.61 4.65 -4.81
N LYS A 8 15.62 3.71 -5.77
CA LYS A 8 15.16 3.94 -7.14
C LYS A 8 13.73 4.46 -7.19
N HIS A 9 12.82 3.80 -6.46
CA HIS A 9 11.43 4.22 -6.38
C HIS A 9 11.29 5.64 -5.82
N LEU A 10 11.97 5.96 -4.72
CA LEU A 10 11.92 7.26 -4.04
C LEU A 10 12.52 8.41 -4.87
N SER A 11 13.49 8.10 -5.73
CA SER A 11 14.09 9.04 -6.68
C SER A 11 13.37 9.16 -8.04
N ASP A 12 12.33 8.36 -8.29
CA ASP A 12 11.68 8.31 -9.60
C ASP A 12 10.92 9.60 -9.93
N LEU A 13 11.36 10.29 -10.98
CA LEU A 13 10.74 11.52 -11.47
C LEU A 13 9.54 11.29 -12.39
N LYS A 14 9.23 10.03 -12.76
CA LYS A 14 8.10 9.67 -13.62
C LYS A 14 6.78 9.51 -12.87
N ARG A 15 6.76 9.85 -11.58
CA ARG A 15 5.55 9.81 -10.74
C ARG A 15 4.49 10.76 -11.31
N ILE A 16 3.23 10.35 -11.20
CA ILE A 16 2.09 11.16 -11.62
C ILE A 16 2.12 12.53 -10.92
N GLY A 17 1.89 13.60 -11.69
CA GLY A 17 1.92 14.98 -11.21
C GLY A 17 3.30 15.55 -10.83
N LEU A 18 4.36 14.74 -10.82
CA LEU A 18 5.70 15.22 -10.49
C LEU A 18 6.40 15.77 -11.73
N ASN A 19 6.82 17.03 -11.66
CA ASN A 19 7.68 17.65 -12.68
C ASN A 19 9.06 18.02 -12.09
N PRO A 20 10.07 18.35 -12.93
CA PRO A 20 11.42 18.61 -12.44
C PRO A 20 11.53 19.78 -11.45
N GLU A 21 10.68 20.80 -11.58
CA GLU A 21 10.66 21.94 -10.66
C GLU A 21 10.14 21.53 -9.28
N LEU A 22 9.04 20.78 -9.25
CA LEU A 22 8.46 20.25 -8.01
C LEU A 22 9.40 19.26 -7.33
N ALA A 23 10.03 18.36 -8.09
CA ALA A 23 11.01 17.42 -7.57
C ALA A 23 12.13 18.16 -6.80
N LYS A 24 12.65 19.25 -7.37
CA LYS A 24 13.65 20.09 -6.71
C LYS A 24 13.11 20.75 -5.43
N LYS A 25 11.91 21.35 -5.47
CA LYS A 25 11.29 22.01 -4.30
C LYS A 25 10.97 21.02 -3.17
N LEU A 26 10.58 19.80 -3.51
CA LEU A 26 10.27 18.72 -2.57
C LEU A 26 11.51 17.98 -2.05
N GLY A 27 12.70 18.31 -2.57
CA GLY A 27 13.95 17.69 -2.14
C GLY A 27 14.13 16.25 -2.61
N VAL A 28 13.46 15.87 -3.71
CA VAL A 28 13.74 14.61 -4.42
C VAL A 28 15.13 14.72 -5.02
N VAL A 29 15.97 13.73 -4.72
CA VAL A 29 17.37 13.68 -5.15
C VAL A 29 17.61 12.40 -5.94
N ASP A 30 18.79 12.29 -6.56
CA ASP A 30 19.17 11.11 -7.32
C ASP A 30 19.20 9.83 -6.46
N GLU A 31 19.22 8.69 -7.16
CA GLU A 31 19.16 7.36 -6.55
C GLU A 31 20.30 7.12 -5.55
N ASP A 32 21.52 7.56 -5.85
CA ASP A 32 22.70 7.30 -5.01
C ASP A 32 22.64 8.11 -3.70
N VAL A 33 22.26 9.39 -3.78
CA VAL A 33 22.05 10.21 -2.59
C VAL A 33 20.87 9.68 -1.78
N THR A 34 19.78 9.27 -2.44
CA THR A 34 18.62 8.65 -1.77
C THR A 34 19.02 7.38 -1.04
N ARG A 35 19.80 6.50 -1.69
CA ARG A 35 20.35 5.28 -1.08
C ARG A 35 21.19 5.61 0.14
N GLY A 36 22.08 6.60 0.05
CA GLY A 36 22.91 7.06 1.17
C GLY A 36 22.08 7.54 2.35
N ARG A 37 20.99 8.29 2.11
CA ARG A 37 20.06 8.74 3.16
C ARG A 37 19.30 7.59 3.82
N LEU A 38 18.82 6.62 3.03
CA LEU A 38 18.15 5.42 3.56
C LEU A 38 19.11 4.56 4.39
N LEU A 39 20.37 4.41 3.95
CA LEU A 39 21.39 3.70 4.71
C LEU A 39 21.71 4.40 6.04
N ALA A 40 21.76 5.73 6.06
CA ALA A 40 21.99 6.50 7.27
C ALA A 40 20.88 6.32 8.32
N GLN A 41 19.64 6.06 7.90
CA GLN A 41 18.53 5.73 8.80
C GLN A 41 18.57 4.27 9.27
N SER A 42 19.25 3.39 8.51
CA SER A 42 19.30 1.95 8.77
C SER A 42 20.37 1.62 9.82
N GLY A 43 19.99 1.65 11.11
CA GLY A 43 20.91 1.32 12.22
C GLY A 43 20.53 0.08 13.06
N GLY A 44 19.30 -0.43 12.91
CA GLY A 44 18.72 -1.44 13.80
C GLY A 44 18.47 -2.82 13.18
N GLU A 45 17.82 -3.70 13.96
CA GLU A 45 17.40 -5.01 13.47
C GLU A 45 16.41 -4.86 12.32
N ARG A 46 15.37 -4.04 12.48
CA ARG A 46 14.29 -3.78 11.51
C ARG A 46 14.72 -2.91 10.32
N GLY A 47 14.16 -3.18 9.14
CA GLY A 47 14.34 -2.34 7.94
C GLY A 47 13.27 -1.24 7.80
N HIS A 48 13.36 -0.43 6.74
CA HIS A 48 12.25 0.46 6.35
C HIS A 48 10.99 -0.35 6.11
N LEU A 49 9.84 0.13 6.59
CA LEU A 49 8.55 -0.46 6.23
C LEU A 49 7.96 0.26 5.03
N GLN A 50 7.40 -0.50 4.10
CA GLN A 50 6.63 0.02 2.98
C GLN A 50 5.17 -0.34 3.18
N VAL A 51 4.28 0.63 2.98
CA VAL A 51 2.84 0.38 2.89
C VAL A 51 2.48 0.25 1.41
N LEU A 52 2.09 -0.96 1.02
CA LEU A 52 1.87 -1.34 -0.37
C LEU A 52 0.37 -1.47 -0.65
N PHE A 53 -0.12 -0.86 -1.72
CA PHE A 53 -1.50 -1.02 -2.17
C PHE A 53 -1.65 -2.32 -2.99
N LEU A 54 -2.33 -3.32 -2.45
CA LEU A 54 -2.45 -4.63 -3.10
C LEU A 54 -3.60 -4.70 -4.11
N GLY A 55 -4.68 -3.97 -3.85
CA GLY A 55 -5.85 -4.00 -4.71
C GLY A 55 -7.04 -3.30 -4.10
N CYS A 56 -8.01 -3.01 -4.94
CA CYS A 56 -9.30 -2.47 -4.57
C CYS A 56 -10.38 -3.30 -5.27
N TYR A 57 -11.38 -3.71 -4.48
CA TYR A 57 -12.57 -4.41 -4.94
C TYR A 57 -13.76 -3.48 -4.80
N VAL A 58 -14.43 -3.20 -5.91
CA VAL A 58 -15.64 -2.40 -5.97
C VAL A 58 -16.83 -3.32 -5.70
N VAL A 59 -17.63 -2.99 -4.71
CA VAL A 59 -18.81 -3.74 -4.27
C VAL A 59 -20.06 -3.23 -4.97
N ASP A 60 -20.14 -1.91 -5.12
CA ASP A 60 -21.25 -1.20 -5.72
C ASP A 60 -20.68 0.06 -6.37
N ASP A 61 -20.90 0.16 -7.68
CA ASP A 61 -20.61 1.24 -8.60
C ASP A 61 -21.99 1.65 -9.12
N THR A 62 -22.65 2.60 -8.45
CA THR A 62 -24.11 2.78 -8.52
C THR A 62 -24.66 3.17 -9.90
N ASP A 63 -23.81 3.25 -10.91
CA ASP A 63 -24.13 3.47 -12.30
C ASP A 63 -24.51 2.17 -13.02
N PHE A 64 -25.80 1.84 -12.95
CA PHE A 64 -26.46 0.78 -13.73
C PHE A 64 -26.27 0.87 -15.27
N TRP A 65 -25.60 1.91 -15.81
CA TRP A 65 -25.52 2.22 -17.25
C TRP A 65 -24.22 2.88 -17.76
N GLY A 66 -23.10 2.89 -17.02
CA GLY A 66 -21.87 3.61 -17.41
C GLY A 66 -20.58 2.78 -17.31
N ASP A 67 -19.61 3.01 -18.20
CA ASP A 67 -18.23 2.55 -18.07
C ASP A 67 -17.51 3.44 -17.01
N GLY A 68 -17.96 3.40 -15.75
CA GLY A 68 -17.37 4.17 -14.64
C GLY A 68 -15.85 3.97 -14.55
N GLU A 69 -15.14 5.06 -14.36
CA GLU A 69 -13.69 5.04 -14.23
C GLU A 69 -13.32 5.29 -12.76
N ILE A 70 -12.65 4.31 -12.15
CA ILE A 70 -12.28 4.40 -10.73
C ILE A 70 -10.86 4.95 -10.60
N TYR A 71 -10.71 6.00 -9.80
CA TYR A 71 -9.43 6.64 -9.51
C TYR A 71 -9.02 6.35 -8.07
N TRP A 72 -7.72 6.48 -7.80
CA TRP A 72 -7.26 6.53 -6.43
C TRP A 72 -6.09 7.49 -6.28
N TRP A 73 -6.00 8.08 -5.10
CA TRP A 73 -4.82 8.81 -4.66
C TRP A 73 -4.61 8.64 -3.15
N SER A 74 -3.42 8.99 -2.71
CA SER A 74 -2.99 8.84 -1.33
C SER A 74 -2.10 10.01 -0.90
N VAL A 75 -2.23 10.43 0.35
CA VAL A 75 -1.35 11.45 0.98
C VAL A 75 -0.77 10.86 2.27
N PRO A 76 0.52 10.51 2.29
CA PRO A 76 1.17 9.99 3.50
C PRO A 76 1.64 11.11 4.43
N ALA A 77 1.57 10.85 5.74
CA ALA A 77 2.15 11.65 6.79
C ALA A 77 2.74 10.72 7.87
N ILE A 78 3.97 11.00 8.29
CA ILE A 78 4.67 10.26 9.36
C ILE A 78 4.78 11.15 10.58
N LEU A 79 4.32 10.65 11.72
CA LEU A 79 4.34 11.34 13.01
C LEU A 79 5.45 10.80 13.88
N ASP A 80 6.21 11.70 14.49
CA ASP A 80 7.17 11.36 15.53
C ASP A 80 6.49 11.06 16.88
N GLN A 81 7.29 10.76 17.90
CA GLN A 81 6.80 10.44 19.26
C GLN A 81 6.06 11.59 19.92
N GLU A 82 6.40 12.83 19.58
CA GLU A 82 5.73 14.03 20.03
C GLU A 82 4.44 14.32 19.24
N GLY A 83 4.13 13.50 18.22
CA GLY A 83 2.98 13.66 17.36
C GLY A 83 3.17 14.76 16.30
N MET A 84 4.41 15.15 16.02
CA MET A 84 4.75 16.14 15.01
C MET A 84 4.99 15.49 13.65
N VAL A 85 4.62 16.21 12.59
CA VAL A 85 4.80 15.81 11.20
C VAL A 85 5.83 16.73 10.54
N THR A 86 6.72 16.13 9.74
CA THR A 86 7.66 16.88 8.88
C THR A 86 7.55 16.38 7.45
N LYS A 87 7.48 17.30 6.49
CA LYS A 87 7.52 16.97 5.06
C LYS A 87 8.86 16.35 4.71
N ASN A 88 8.86 15.13 4.18
CA ASN A 88 10.07 14.43 3.77
C ASN A 88 9.80 13.51 2.58
N ALA A 89 10.48 13.74 1.46
CA ALA A 89 10.35 12.91 0.26
C ALA A 89 10.74 11.43 0.48
N LEU A 90 11.53 11.13 1.52
CA LEU A 90 11.89 9.75 1.88
C LEU A 90 10.71 8.97 2.47
N HIS A 91 9.65 9.63 2.93
CA HIS A 91 8.47 8.98 3.50
C HIS A 91 7.39 8.64 2.44
N ALA A 92 7.76 8.74 1.17
CA ALA A 92 6.88 8.87 0.01
C ALA A 92 6.20 10.24 -0.10
N LEU A 93 5.78 10.56 -1.33
CA LEU A 93 5.05 11.78 -1.67
C LEU A 93 3.58 11.41 -1.94
N PRO A 94 2.66 12.40 -1.98
CA PRO A 94 1.35 12.19 -2.56
C PRO A 94 1.43 11.44 -3.89
N ASN A 95 0.59 10.43 -4.06
CA ASN A 95 0.64 9.54 -5.22
C ASN A 95 -0.77 9.08 -5.62
N GLY A 96 -0.95 8.67 -6.86
CA GLY A 96 -2.19 8.08 -7.38
C GLY A 96 -1.93 7.26 -8.63
N ALA A 97 -2.98 6.75 -9.27
CA ALA A 97 -2.87 6.10 -10.58
C ALA A 97 -3.99 6.53 -11.51
N PRO A 98 -3.74 6.54 -12.84
CA PRO A 98 -4.76 6.86 -13.83
C PRO A 98 -6.01 5.97 -13.68
N PRO A 99 -7.14 6.39 -14.25
CA PRO A 99 -8.41 5.70 -14.10
C PRO A 99 -8.37 4.22 -14.44
N HIS A 100 -9.21 3.46 -13.73
CA HIS A 100 -9.39 2.05 -13.89
C HIS A 100 -10.85 1.75 -14.20
N LYS A 101 -11.09 1.20 -15.40
CA LYS A 101 -12.39 0.58 -15.69
C LYS A 101 -12.57 -0.65 -14.80
N CYS A 102 -13.63 -0.64 -14.03
CA CYS A 102 -14.02 -1.70 -13.10
C CYS A 102 -15.55 -1.72 -13.05
N GLY A 103 -16.18 -2.89 -13.10
CA GLY A 103 -17.62 -2.97 -12.85
C GLY A 103 -17.96 -3.24 -11.38
N ASP A 104 -19.25 -3.30 -11.11
CA ASP A 104 -19.83 -3.84 -9.88
C ASP A 104 -19.25 -5.20 -9.54
N ASN A 105 -18.83 -5.36 -8.28
CA ASN A 105 -18.29 -6.62 -7.77
C ASN A 105 -17.03 -7.07 -8.55
N GLU A 106 -16.22 -6.12 -9.02
CA GLU A 106 -14.96 -6.37 -9.71
C GLU A 106 -13.74 -5.75 -9.02
N TRP A 107 -12.56 -6.20 -9.46
CA TRP A 107 -11.27 -5.71 -8.98
C TRP A 107 -10.70 -4.66 -9.92
N MET A 108 -10.06 -3.62 -9.38
CA MET A 108 -9.16 -2.78 -10.17
C MET A 108 -7.99 -3.62 -10.73
N THR A 109 -8.04 -3.92 -12.03
CA THR A 109 -7.24 -4.99 -12.65
C THR A 109 -5.78 -4.62 -12.94
N ASN A 110 -5.50 -3.32 -13.14
CA ASN A 110 -4.18 -2.79 -13.53
C ASN A 110 -3.20 -2.54 -12.36
N LEU A 111 -3.64 -2.67 -11.10
CA LEU A 111 -2.71 -2.61 -9.97
C LEU A 111 -1.73 -3.79 -10.04
N SER A 112 -0.42 -3.57 -9.97
CA SER A 112 0.55 -4.67 -10.03
C SER A 112 0.68 -5.35 -8.66
N LEU A 113 0.66 -6.68 -8.62
CA LEU A 113 1.07 -7.42 -7.40
C LEU A 113 2.58 -7.71 -7.36
N GLN A 114 3.26 -7.55 -8.51
CA GLN A 114 4.72 -7.75 -8.60
C GLN A 114 5.44 -6.53 -8.04
N ASP A 115 4.97 -5.35 -8.43
CA ASP A 115 5.48 -4.04 -8.03
C ASP A 115 4.31 -3.15 -7.59
N PRO A 116 3.69 -3.43 -6.42
CA PRO A 116 2.53 -2.68 -5.97
C PRO A 116 2.86 -1.21 -5.68
N PRO A 117 1.91 -0.28 -5.86
CA PRO A 117 2.11 1.11 -5.48
C PRO A 117 2.51 1.23 -4.00
N VAL A 118 3.52 2.06 -3.73
CA VAL A 118 3.94 2.39 -2.37
C VAL A 118 3.20 3.65 -1.94
N TRP A 119 2.41 3.57 -0.87
CA TRP A 119 1.71 4.70 -0.28
C TRP A 119 2.58 5.45 0.73
N ALA A 120 3.36 4.73 1.52
CA ALA A 120 4.23 5.34 2.53
C ALA A 120 5.49 4.51 2.77
N VAL A 121 6.54 5.19 3.22
CA VAL A 121 7.78 4.57 3.68
C VAL A 121 8.04 5.03 5.11
N ILE A 122 8.05 4.09 6.04
CA ILE A 122 8.29 4.34 7.45
C ILE A 122 9.75 4.01 7.75
N PRO A 123 10.56 4.97 8.24
CA PRO A 123 11.95 4.70 8.56
C PRO A 123 12.09 3.67 9.69
N PRO A 124 13.18 2.89 9.71
CA PRO A 124 13.52 2.07 10.86
C PRO A 124 14.00 3.00 11.98
N GLY A 125 13.37 2.92 13.14
CA GLY A 125 13.76 3.76 14.27
C GLY A 125 12.68 3.83 15.34
N GLU A 126 13.06 4.33 16.51
CA GLU A 126 12.12 4.54 17.60
C GLU A 126 11.33 5.84 17.45
N ASP A 127 11.89 6.81 16.74
CA ASP A 127 11.41 8.19 16.65
C ASP A 127 10.06 8.33 15.94
N VAL A 128 9.57 7.29 15.26
CA VAL A 128 8.24 7.29 14.63
C VAL A 128 7.22 6.61 15.53
N ASP A 129 6.14 7.31 15.84
CA ASP A 129 4.99 6.76 16.56
C ASP A 129 3.86 6.30 15.62
N ALA A 130 3.62 7.05 14.55
CA ALA A 130 2.51 6.75 13.66
C ALA A 130 2.76 7.08 12.18
N CYS A 131 2.01 6.41 11.33
CA CYS A 131 1.88 6.69 9.91
C CYS A 131 0.39 6.85 9.62
N VAL A 132 0.02 7.98 9.03
CA VAL A 132 -1.34 8.28 8.60
C VAL A 132 -1.32 8.43 7.09
N ILE A 133 -2.22 7.74 6.40
CA ILE A 133 -2.36 7.82 4.95
C ILE A 133 -3.81 8.17 4.67
N ARG A 134 -4.05 9.37 4.12
CA ARG A 134 -5.35 9.68 3.54
C ARG A 134 -5.46 8.94 2.22
N LEU A 135 -6.45 8.06 2.09
CA LEU A 135 -6.80 7.37 0.85
C LEU A 135 -8.08 7.99 0.31
N GLY A 136 -8.05 8.34 -0.98
CA GLY A 136 -9.21 8.73 -1.75
C GLY A 136 -9.42 7.74 -2.90
N ILE A 137 -10.65 7.25 -3.06
CA ILE A 137 -11.12 6.45 -4.20
C ILE A 137 -12.43 7.07 -4.68
N TYR A 138 -12.50 7.38 -5.97
CA TYR A 138 -13.59 8.12 -6.61
C TYR A 138 -14.04 7.34 -7.83
N ASP A 139 -15.35 7.36 -8.07
CA ASP A 139 -15.94 7.10 -9.37
C ASP A 139 -16.23 8.44 -10.06
N ASP A 140 -16.08 8.48 -11.36
CA ASP A 140 -16.33 9.64 -12.20
C ASP A 140 -17.42 9.29 -13.20
N ASP A 141 -18.62 9.77 -12.90
CA ASP A 141 -19.83 9.46 -13.67
C ASP A 141 -19.92 10.29 -14.97
N ARG A 142 -18.86 11.02 -15.35
CA ARG A 142 -18.91 12.00 -16.44
C ARG A 142 -17.73 11.97 -17.39
N GLU A 143 -16.64 12.63 -17.04
CA GLU A 143 -15.52 12.94 -17.95
C GLU A 143 -14.21 12.65 -17.25
N PRO A 144 -13.32 11.81 -17.83
CA PRO A 144 -12.17 11.29 -17.14
C PRO A 144 -11.41 12.34 -16.32
N ALA A 145 -11.46 12.21 -15.00
CA ALA A 145 -10.82 13.13 -14.09
C ALA A 145 -9.32 13.28 -14.41
N ASP A 146 -8.85 14.52 -14.49
CA ASP A 146 -7.43 14.81 -14.73
C ASP A 146 -6.62 14.64 -13.44
N LEU A 147 -6.47 13.38 -13.04
CA LEU A 147 -5.68 13.01 -11.87
C LEU A 147 -4.23 13.50 -11.98
N PRO A 148 -3.52 13.45 -13.12
CA PRO A 148 -2.21 14.07 -13.26
C PRO A 148 -2.18 15.56 -12.86
N ALA A 149 -3.15 16.36 -13.31
CA ALA A 149 -3.24 17.76 -12.90
C ALA A 149 -3.55 17.88 -11.41
N ALA A 150 -4.51 17.13 -10.88
CA ALA A 150 -4.85 17.18 -9.46
C ALA A 150 -3.68 16.78 -8.55
N MET A 151 -2.91 15.76 -8.92
CA MET A 151 -1.70 15.37 -8.20
C MET A 151 -0.62 16.45 -8.29
N THR A 152 -0.51 17.15 -9.42
CA THR A 152 0.39 18.32 -9.55
C THR A 152 0.00 19.41 -8.56
N THR A 153 -1.28 19.77 -8.48
CA THR A 153 -1.82 20.76 -7.53
C THR A 153 -1.58 20.35 -6.07
N GLY A 154 -1.78 19.07 -5.74
CA GLY A 154 -1.49 18.53 -4.41
C GLY A 154 0.01 18.61 -4.06
N LEU A 155 0.89 18.26 -4.99
CA LEU A 155 2.34 18.36 -4.81
C LEU A 155 2.81 19.82 -4.70
N GLU A 156 2.25 20.73 -5.47
CA GLU A 156 2.46 22.18 -5.36
C GLU A 156 2.11 22.68 -3.96
N THR A 157 0.94 22.31 -3.45
CA THR A 157 0.49 22.65 -2.11
C THR A 157 1.42 22.08 -1.04
N LEU A 158 1.87 20.83 -1.22
CA LEU A 158 2.87 20.23 -0.34
C LEU A 158 4.18 21.03 -0.32
N THR A 159 4.59 21.65 -1.44
CA THR A 159 5.80 22.50 -1.44
C THR A 159 5.67 23.72 -0.53
N GLN A 160 4.44 24.21 -0.33
CA GLN A 160 4.14 25.39 0.48
C GLN A 160 4.02 25.07 1.98
N VAL A 161 3.81 23.80 2.35
CA VAL A 161 3.84 23.37 3.75
C VAL A 161 5.22 23.65 4.36
N ALA A 162 5.22 24.19 5.58
CA ALA A 162 6.44 24.55 6.30
C ALA A 162 7.39 23.35 6.44
N ASN A 163 8.70 23.64 6.46
CA ASN A 163 9.73 22.61 6.64
C ASN A 163 10.01 22.30 8.12
N GLU A 164 9.47 23.11 9.04
CA GLU A 164 9.56 22.85 10.48
C GLU A 164 8.53 21.80 10.92
N PRO A 165 8.76 21.09 12.03
CA PRO A 165 7.79 20.13 12.56
C PRO A 165 6.45 20.81 12.91
N LEU A 166 5.34 20.21 12.48
CA LEU A 166 3.97 20.70 12.72
C LEU A 166 3.15 19.70 13.53
N ALA A 167 2.23 20.14 14.38
CA ALA A 167 1.51 19.27 15.30
C ALA A 167 0.39 18.46 14.62
N GLY A 168 0.61 17.17 14.38
CA GLY A 168 -0.38 16.26 13.81
C GLY A 168 -0.41 16.22 12.28
N SER A 169 -0.92 15.10 11.75
CA SER A 169 -0.87 14.78 10.31
C SER A 169 -1.70 15.72 9.45
N GLY A 170 -2.73 16.34 10.02
CA GLY A 170 -3.65 17.24 9.31
C GLY A 170 -2.98 18.46 8.68
N HIS A 171 -1.82 18.90 9.20
CA HIS A 171 -1.06 19.99 8.60
C HIS A 171 -0.42 19.66 7.24
N ILE A 172 -0.23 18.38 6.94
CA ILE A 172 0.16 17.91 5.60
C ILE A 172 -1.07 17.42 4.85
N ILE A 173 -1.86 16.54 5.47
CA ILE A 173 -2.94 15.82 4.80
C ILE A 173 -4.01 16.77 4.28
N ASN A 174 -4.57 17.63 5.14
CA ASN A 174 -5.74 18.44 4.79
C ASN A 174 -5.47 19.40 3.62
N PRO A 175 -4.43 20.27 3.66
CA PRO A 175 -4.23 21.21 2.56
C PRO A 175 -3.94 20.49 1.22
N VAL A 176 -3.18 19.40 1.25
CA VAL A 176 -2.90 18.62 0.04
C VAL A 176 -4.16 17.92 -0.48
N ARG A 177 -4.96 17.32 0.43
CA ARG A 177 -6.23 16.68 0.11
C ARG A 177 -7.21 17.67 -0.50
N ASP A 178 -7.38 18.84 0.11
CA ASP A 178 -8.31 19.87 -0.37
C ASP A 178 -7.90 20.37 -1.77
N ALA A 179 -6.61 20.58 -2.01
CA ALA A 179 -6.10 20.95 -3.32
C ALA A 179 -6.34 19.88 -4.40
N ILE A 180 -6.19 18.60 -4.06
CA ILE A 180 -6.52 17.48 -4.96
C ILE A 180 -8.02 17.44 -5.22
N PHE A 181 -8.85 17.50 -4.17
CA PHE A 181 -10.31 17.49 -4.26
C PHE A 181 -10.87 18.60 -5.15
N GLU A 182 -10.43 19.84 -4.90
CA GLU A 182 -10.85 21.01 -5.68
C GLU A 182 -10.45 20.87 -7.15
N SER A 183 -9.24 20.37 -7.41
CA SER A 183 -8.75 20.15 -8.77
C SER A 183 -9.49 19.03 -9.50
N LEU A 184 -9.94 18.00 -8.79
CA LEU A 184 -10.77 16.92 -9.36
C LEU A 184 -12.24 17.32 -9.50
N GLN A 185 -12.67 18.42 -8.88
CA GLN A 185 -14.09 18.76 -8.73
C GLN A 185 -14.88 17.66 -8.00
N ALA A 186 -14.24 16.97 -7.05
CA ALA A 186 -14.74 15.76 -6.40
C ALA A 186 -16.09 15.89 -5.65
N GLU A 187 -16.63 17.10 -5.47
CA GLU A 187 -18.01 17.29 -4.98
C GLU A 187 -19.08 16.99 -6.04
N GLN A 188 -18.67 16.88 -7.30
CA GLN A 188 -19.54 16.55 -8.44
C GLN A 188 -19.52 15.06 -8.79
N ASP A 189 -18.69 14.28 -8.11
CA ASP A 189 -18.36 12.89 -8.37
C ASP A 189 -18.70 12.01 -7.16
N ASP A 190 -18.80 10.70 -7.37
CA ASP A 190 -19.13 9.74 -6.33
C ASP A 190 -17.89 9.34 -5.51
N ILE A 191 -17.89 9.76 -4.24
CA ILE A 191 -16.82 9.44 -3.31
C ILE A 191 -17.01 8.02 -2.79
N LEU A 192 -16.35 7.07 -3.46
CA LEU A 192 -16.39 5.67 -3.04
C LEU A 192 -15.68 5.45 -1.71
N VAL A 193 -14.52 6.06 -1.48
CA VAL A 193 -13.80 6.02 -0.19
C VAL A 193 -13.06 7.32 0.02
N GLU A 194 -13.23 7.92 1.19
CA GLU A 194 -12.33 8.96 1.69
C GLU A 194 -12.04 8.73 3.17
N GLN A 195 -10.86 8.16 3.49
CA GLN A 195 -10.55 7.79 4.86
C GLN A 195 -9.05 7.86 5.19
N ASP A 196 -8.75 8.20 6.45
CA ASP A 196 -7.42 8.04 7.01
C ASP A 196 -7.17 6.60 7.47
N ILE A 197 -6.14 5.99 6.89
CA ILE A 197 -5.52 4.76 7.39
C ILE A 197 -4.49 5.17 8.43
N THR A 198 -4.76 4.87 9.70
CA THR A 198 -3.85 5.18 10.81
C THR A 198 -3.17 3.91 11.31
N MET A 199 -1.85 3.93 11.25
CA MET A 199 -0.95 2.89 11.73
C MET A 199 -0.14 3.43 12.90
N ARG A 200 -0.23 2.80 14.08
CA ARG A 200 0.47 3.24 15.31
C ARG A 200 1.37 2.17 15.89
N LYS A 201 2.52 2.57 16.42
CA LYS A 201 3.45 1.74 17.19
C LYS A 201 2.75 1.12 18.40
N GLY A 202 3.11 -0.10 18.78
CA GLY A 202 2.56 -0.80 19.95
C GLY A 202 1.12 -1.32 19.84
N GLN A 203 0.37 -0.99 18.78
CA GLN A 203 -0.96 -1.57 18.56
C GLN A 203 -0.90 -2.91 17.83
N VAL A 204 -1.69 -3.88 18.30
CA VAL A 204 -1.83 -5.25 17.75
C VAL A 204 -2.14 -5.28 16.24
N ARG A 205 -2.66 -4.17 15.68
CA ARG A 205 -2.98 -3.99 14.26
C ARG A 205 -2.27 -2.83 13.55
N GLY A 206 -1.39 -2.07 14.20
CA GLY A 206 -1.00 -0.74 13.70
C GLY A 206 0.30 -0.66 12.93
N PHE A 207 1.39 -1.23 13.45
CA PHE A 207 2.76 -0.94 12.95
C PHE A 207 3.57 -2.18 12.56
N GLY A 208 2.92 -3.34 12.56
CA GLY A 208 3.57 -4.64 12.40
C GLY A 208 3.86 -4.93 10.93
N ALA A 209 5.13 -5.11 10.59
CA ALA A 209 5.52 -5.74 9.34
C ALA A 209 4.81 -7.09 9.16
N GLY A 210 4.45 -7.43 7.92
CA GLY A 210 3.81 -8.69 7.59
C GLY A 210 2.29 -8.69 7.76
N MET A 211 1.64 -7.52 7.84
CA MET A 211 0.18 -7.42 7.97
C MET A 211 -0.50 -6.94 6.70
N ILE A 212 -1.56 -7.65 6.29
CA ILE A 212 -2.58 -7.15 5.37
C ILE A 212 -3.67 -6.48 6.21
N GLY A 213 -4.03 -5.26 5.83
CA GLY A 213 -5.18 -4.53 6.33
C GLY A 213 -6.08 -4.10 5.18
N SER A 214 -7.25 -3.57 5.52
CA SER A 214 -8.18 -3.01 4.55
C SER A 214 -8.92 -1.78 5.07
N VAL A 215 -9.30 -0.93 4.13
CA VAL A 215 -10.35 0.09 4.29
C VAL A 215 -11.58 -0.43 3.58
N VAL A 216 -12.72 -0.47 4.29
CA VAL A 216 -13.96 -1.06 3.78
C VAL A 216 -15.12 -0.16 4.13
N ASN A 217 -15.95 0.14 3.14
CA ASN A 217 -17.29 0.66 3.35
C ASN A 217 -18.30 -0.11 2.48
N ALA A 218 -19.49 0.48 2.26
CA ALA A 218 -20.54 -0.16 1.47
C ALA A 218 -20.19 -0.30 -0.02
N MET A 219 -19.36 0.60 -0.57
CA MET A 219 -19.08 0.70 -2.01
C MET A 219 -17.76 0.04 -2.41
N VAL A 220 -16.73 0.09 -1.55
CA VAL A 220 -15.38 -0.35 -1.93
C VAL A 220 -14.63 -1.02 -0.76
N ARG A 221 -13.74 -1.95 -1.10
CA ARG A 221 -12.75 -2.59 -0.22
C ARG A 221 -11.33 -2.39 -0.77
N ALA A 222 -10.53 -1.53 -0.14
CA ALA A 222 -9.13 -1.29 -0.49
C ALA A 222 -8.18 -2.05 0.45
N TYR A 223 -7.27 -2.84 -0.11
CA TYR A 223 -6.36 -3.73 0.64
C TYR A 223 -4.91 -3.24 0.56
N TYR A 224 -4.23 -3.22 1.69
CA TYR A 224 -2.83 -2.83 1.77
C TYR A 224 -1.99 -3.82 2.58
N PHE A 225 -0.69 -3.84 2.35
CA PHE A 225 0.27 -4.69 3.05
C PHE A 225 1.46 -3.89 3.56
N THR A 226 1.87 -4.15 4.80
CA THR A 226 3.06 -3.54 5.38
C THR A 226 4.26 -4.47 5.25
N ARG A 227 5.20 -4.14 4.35
CA ARG A 227 6.40 -4.92 4.05
C ARG A 227 7.61 -4.40 4.83
N ASP A 228 8.35 -5.27 5.51
CA ASP A 228 9.73 -4.96 5.93
C ASP A 228 10.69 -5.23 4.76
N THR A 229 11.42 -4.20 4.33
CA THR A 229 12.33 -4.26 3.17
C THR A 229 13.51 -5.22 3.34
N LYS A 230 13.90 -5.54 4.58
CA LYS A 230 15.03 -6.40 4.94
C LYS A 230 14.58 -7.85 5.17
N HIS A 231 13.44 -8.05 5.85
CA HIS A 231 13.04 -9.37 6.32
C HIS A 231 11.89 -10.00 5.56
N THR A 232 10.95 -9.22 5.02
CA THR A 232 9.78 -9.79 4.36
C THR A 232 10.17 -10.48 3.05
N ARG A 233 9.89 -11.79 3.00
CA ARG A 233 9.98 -12.63 1.81
C ARG A 233 8.65 -12.67 1.08
N GLN A 234 8.73 -12.84 -0.23
CA GLN A 234 7.59 -12.82 -1.13
C GLN A 234 7.64 -14.07 -2.02
N PHE A 235 6.51 -14.74 -2.13
CA PHE A 235 6.25 -15.76 -3.15
C PHE A 235 5.23 -15.22 -4.13
N GLY A 236 5.53 -15.36 -5.43
CA GLY A 236 4.72 -14.79 -6.50
C GLY A 236 4.97 -13.29 -6.73
N PRO A 237 4.07 -12.60 -7.46
CA PRO A 237 2.76 -13.08 -7.89
C PRO A 237 2.82 -14.23 -8.90
N ILE A 238 1.82 -15.09 -8.85
CA ILE A 238 1.54 -16.11 -9.86
C ILE A 238 0.08 -15.99 -10.30
N THR A 239 -0.22 -16.48 -11.49
CA THR A 239 -1.60 -16.68 -11.94
C THR A 239 -1.95 -18.15 -11.75
N LEU A 240 -3.03 -18.42 -11.02
CA LEU A 240 -3.60 -19.74 -10.87
C LEU A 240 -4.77 -19.88 -11.85
N HIS A 241 -4.85 -21.01 -12.55
CA HIS A 241 -6.02 -21.40 -13.32
C HIS A 241 -6.91 -22.39 -12.56
N LYS A 242 -8.10 -22.68 -13.10
CA LYS A 242 -9.03 -23.65 -12.50
C LYS A 242 -8.40 -25.03 -12.39
N GLY A 243 -8.35 -25.57 -11.17
CA GLY A 243 -7.77 -26.87 -10.85
C GLY A 243 -6.24 -26.87 -10.78
N GLU A 244 -5.58 -25.75 -11.09
CA GLU A 244 -4.13 -25.64 -10.95
C GLU A 244 -3.75 -25.60 -9.48
N THR A 245 -2.77 -26.42 -9.11
CA THR A 245 -2.20 -26.46 -7.76
C THR A 245 -0.77 -25.97 -7.79
N GLN A 246 -0.44 -25.07 -6.88
CA GLN A 246 0.90 -24.52 -6.71
C GLN A 246 1.36 -24.72 -5.27
N ARG A 247 2.66 -25.01 -5.11
CA ARG A 247 3.28 -25.14 -3.80
C ARG A 247 4.00 -23.84 -3.43
N VAL A 248 3.49 -23.17 -2.42
CA VAL A 248 4.09 -21.97 -1.84
C VAL A 248 5.22 -22.39 -0.90
N LYS A 249 6.44 -21.99 -1.23
CA LYS A 249 7.63 -22.20 -0.40
C LYS A 249 8.50 -20.95 -0.43
N PHE A 250 8.95 -20.51 0.74
CA PHE A 250 9.88 -19.40 0.89
C PHE A 250 11.33 -19.90 0.88
N ASP A 251 12.26 -19.00 0.57
CA ASP A 251 13.71 -19.25 0.57
C ASP A 251 14.31 -19.33 1.99
N VAL A 252 13.50 -19.03 3.00
CA VAL A 252 13.83 -19.12 4.42
C VAL A 252 12.84 -20.04 5.13
N PRO A 253 13.26 -20.71 6.23
CA PRO A 253 12.34 -21.49 7.04
C PRO A 253 11.26 -20.60 7.66
N LEU A 254 10.08 -21.18 7.86
CA LEU A 254 9.00 -20.53 8.59
C LEU A 254 9.17 -20.79 10.08
N GLU A 255 9.35 -19.73 10.85
CA GLU A 255 9.61 -19.78 12.30
C GLU A 255 8.38 -19.37 13.12
N GLN A 256 8.25 -19.95 14.32
CA GLN A 256 7.28 -19.55 15.33
C GLN A 256 7.34 -18.04 15.59
N GLY A 257 6.18 -17.39 15.67
CA GLY A 257 6.07 -15.94 15.87
C GLY A 257 6.15 -15.14 14.56
N GLY A 258 6.67 -15.73 13.49
CA GLY A 258 6.63 -15.12 12.15
C GLY A 258 5.20 -14.95 11.64
N ARG A 259 5.02 -14.00 10.72
CA ARG A 259 3.72 -13.64 10.12
C ARG A 259 3.66 -14.09 8.67
N LEU A 260 2.65 -14.90 8.37
CA LEU A 260 2.27 -15.29 7.03
C LEU A 260 1.05 -14.49 6.58
N ALA A 261 1.19 -13.78 5.48
CA ALA A 261 0.11 -13.06 4.83
C ALA A 261 -0.10 -13.61 3.42
N ILE A 262 -1.33 -13.88 3.05
CA ILE A 262 -1.71 -14.42 1.74
C ILE A 262 -2.76 -13.51 1.15
N PHE A 263 -2.64 -13.20 -0.12
CA PHE A 263 -3.60 -12.39 -0.86
C PHE A 263 -3.87 -13.02 -2.23
N ALA A 264 -5.14 -13.08 -2.62
CA ALA A 264 -5.56 -13.55 -3.93
C ALA A 264 -6.71 -12.71 -4.46
N ARG A 265 -6.71 -12.39 -5.75
CA ARG A 265 -7.82 -11.64 -6.38
C ARG A 265 -8.17 -12.17 -7.75
N GLY A 266 -9.38 -11.87 -8.21
CA GLY A 266 -9.94 -12.29 -9.50
C GLY A 266 -10.83 -13.53 -9.40
N HIS A 267 -10.48 -14.52 -8.58
CA HIS A 267 -11.33 -15.67 -8.30
C HIS A 267 -10.94 -16.32 -6.96
N ASP A 268 -11.83 -17.13 -6.40
CA ASP A 268 -11.59 -17.88 -5.17
C ASP A 268 -10.34 -18.77 -5.27
N VAL A 269 -9.56 -18.82 -4.18
CA VAL A 269 -8.39 -19.69 -4.05
C VAL A 269 -8.55 -20.58 -2.83
N ASN A 270 -8.52 -21.89 -3.05
CA ASN A 270 -8.54 -22.85 -1.95
C ASN A 270 -7.12 -23.01 -1.40
N CYS A 271 -6.94 -22.77 -0.10
CA CYS A 271 -5.73 -23.11 0.62
C CYS A 271 -6.06 -24.10 1.74
N PRO A 272 -5.88 -25.43 1.53
CA PRO A 272 -6.33 -26.46 2.47
C PRO A 272 -5.84 -26.28 3.92
N ARG A 273 -4.71 -25.60 4.13
CA ARG A 273 -4.13 -25.34 5.45
C ARG A 273 -4.73 -24.14 6.18
N PHE A 274 -5.38 -23.22 5.45
CA PHE A 274 -5.86 -21.94 5.99
C PHE A 274 -7.31 -21.61 5.66
N GLY A 275 -7.96 -22.33 4.75
CA GLY A 275 -9.33 -22.09 4.30
C GLY A 275 -9.40 -21.63 2.84
N VAL A 276 -10.56 -21.10 2.45
CA VAL A 276 -10.78 -20.53 1.12
C VAL A 276 -10.60 -19.01 1.22
N LEU A 277 -9.85 -18.43 0.27
CA LEU A 277 -9.81 -17.00 0.05
C LEU A 277 -10.91 -16.69 -0.96
N HIS A 278 -11.94 -15.97 -0.53
CA HIS A 278 -13.05 -15.58 -1.40
C HIS A 278 -12.71 -14.31 -2.17
N VAL A 279 -13.34 -14.07 -3.31
CA VAL A 279 -13.16 -12.83 -4.10
C VAL A 279 -13.34 -11.58 -3.24
N ASP A 280 -14.30 -11.62 -2.32
CA ASP A 280 -14.70 -10.49 -1.48
C ASP A 280 -14.02 -10.51 -0.08
N GLU A 281 -13.48 -11.67 0.33
CA GLU A 281 -12.57 -11.85 1.47
C GLU A 281 -11.21 -12.45 1.02
N PRO A 282 -10.40 -11.66 0.29
CA PRO A 282 -9.30 -12.13 -0.56
C PRO A 282 -7.99 -12.38 0.18
N PHE A 283 -8.00 -12.47 1.51
CA PHE A 283 -6.75 -12.48 2.27
C PHE A 283 -6.78 -13.30 3.55
N ILE A 284 -5.59 -13.74 3.94
CA ILE A 284 -5.34 -14.43 5.20
C ILE A 284 -4.15 -13.76 5.88
N ASN A 285 -4.25 -13.55 7.18
CA ASN A 285 -3.16 -13.06 8.01
C ASN A 285 -3.04 -13.95 9.26
N ARG A 286 -1.87 -14.56 9.46
CA ARG A 286 -1.62 -15.54 10.52
C ARG A 286 -0.25 -15.32 11.15
N VAL A 287 -0.23 -15.26 12.48
CA VAL A 287 0.99 -15.46 13.27
C VAL A 287 1.20 -16.98 13.39
N LEU A 288 2.41 -17.45 13.08
CA LEU A 288 2.73 -18.86 13.09
C LEU A 288 2.92 -19.36 14.52
N THR A 289 2.15 -20.37 14.88
CA THR A 289 2.40 -21.17 16.09
C THR A 289 3.46 -22.23 15.80
N ARG A 290 4.06 -22.81 16.84
CA ARG A 290 5.02 -23.92 16.67
C ARG A 290 4.44 -25.09 15.87
N LEU A 291 3.20 -25.48 16.16
CA LEU A 291 2.49 -26.52 15.41
C LEU A 291 2.38 -26.18 13.91
N LYS A 292 2.07 -24.92 13.58
CA LYS A 292 1.97 -24.48 12.18
C LYS A 292 3.32 -24.38 11.50
N GLN A 293 4.38 -24.01 12.21
CA GLN A 293 5.73 -24.06 11.68
C GLN A 293 6.08 -25.49 11.19
N ASP A 294 5.86 -26.50 12.03
CA ASP A 294 6.16 -27.89 11.69
C ASP A 294 5.33 -28.38 10.48
N GLU A 295 4.04 -28.02 10.42
CA GLU A 295 3.16 -28.37 9.29
C GLU A 295 3.59 -27.75 7.95
N LEU A 296 4.30 -26.62 7.99
CA LEU A 296 4.62 -25.81 6.82
C LEU A 296 6.10 -25.87 6.41
N GLU A 297 6.90 -26.73 7.04
CA GLU A 297 8.34 -26.89 6.77
C GLU A 297 8.64 -27.08 5.27
N ASN A 298 7.78 -27.84 4.58
CA ASN A 298 7.91 -28.14 3.15
C ASN A 298 7.06 -27.23 2.24
N GLY A 299 6.60 -26.10 2.77
CA GLY A 299 5.63 -25.22 2.14
C GLY A 299 4.19 -25.70 2.28
N PHE A 300 3.27 -25.01 1.61
CA PHE A 300 1.85 -25.36 1.57
C PHE A 300 1.28 -25.25 0.15
N GLU A 301 0.17 -25.92 -0.09
CA GLU A 301 -0.49 -25.93 -1.40
C GLU A 301 -1.61 -24.89 -1.45
N VAL A 302 -1.76 -24.31 -2.64
CA VAL A 302 -2.87 -23.44 -3.00
C VAL A 302 -3.42 -23.90 -4.34
N MET A 303 -4.74 -23.85 -4.50
CA MET A 303 -5.43 -24.33 -5.68
C MET A 303 -6.39 -23.27 -6.21
N GLY A 304 -6.24 -22.93 -7.49
CA GLY A 304 -7.14 -22.00 -8.18
C GLY A 304 -8.49 -22.64 -8.47
N THR A 305 -9.58 -21.94 -8.18
CA THR A 305 -10.93 -22.37 -8.63
C THR A 305 -11.34 -21.71 -9.96
N GLY A 306 -10.58 -20.69 -10.38
CA GLY A 306 -10.68 -19.92 -11.61
C GLY A 306 -9.39 -19.10 -11.81
N PRO A 307 -9.36 -18.16 -12.77
CA PRO A 307 -8.20 -17.29 -12.99
C PRO A 307 -8.00 -16.34 -11.81
N ALA A 308 -7.01 -16.60 -10.96
CA ALA A 308 -6.71 -15.79 -9.79
C ALA A 308 -5.24 -15.35 -9.77
N LYS A 309 -4.98 -14.07 -9.46
CA LYS A 309 -3.63 -13.58 -9.16
C LYS A 309 -3.37 -13.80 -7.68
N PHE A 310 -2.32 -14.56 -7.36
CA PHE A 310 -1.98 -14.96 -6.00
C PHE A 310 -0.60 -14.44 -5.59
N VAL A 311 -0.47 -13.95 -4.36
CA VAL A 311 0.82 -13.58 -3.75
C VAL A 311 0.82 -13.98 -2.27
N ALA A 312 1.97 -14.39 -1.75
CA ALA A 312 2.16 -14.65 -0.33
C ALA A 312 3.40 -13.94 0.20
N TYR A 313 3.31 -13.48 1.43
CA TYR A 313 4.38 -12.79 2.14
C TYR A 313 4.66 -13.50 3.46
N TYR A 314 5.93 -13.64 3.78
CA TYR A 314 6.39 -14.13 5.08
C TYR A 314 7.32 -13.10 5.72
N THR A 315 7.04 -12.72 6.96
CA THR A 315 7.88 -11.84 7.76
C THR A 315 8.26 -12.56 9.05
N PRO A 316 9.54 -12.87 9.29
CA PRO A 316 10.02 -13.43 10.56
C PRO A 316 9.61 -12.58 11.77
N SER A 317 9.57 -13.18 12.96
CA SER A 317 9.45 -12.40 14.20
C SER A 317 10.74 -11.63 14.46
N TYR A 318 10.61 -10.44 15.01
CA TYR A 318 11.74 -9.74 15.62
C TYR A 318 11.95 -10.30 17.03
N SER A 319 13.20 -10.40 17.46
CA SER A 319 13.53 -10.44 18.88
C SER A 319 13.18 -9.07 19.46
N ASP A 320 12.10 -8.98 20.23
CA ASP A 320 11.85 -7.82 21.10
C ASP A 320 12.83 -7.83 22.28
#